data_AF-A0A935XHW2-F1
#
_entry.id   AF-A0A935XHW2-F1
#
_cell.length_a   1.000
_cell.length_b   1.000
_cell.length_c   1.000
_cell.angle_alpha   90.00
_cell.angle_beta   90.00
_cell.angle_gamma   90.00
#
_symmetry.space_group_name_H-M   'P 1'
#
loop_
_entity.id
_entity.type
_entity.pdbx_description
1 polymer ?
#
loop_
_entity_poly.entity_id
_entity_poly.type
_entity_poly.pdbx_seq_one_letter_code
_entity_poly.pdbx_strand_id
1 'polypeptide(L)'
;MATNVEIKRYAYHFWSSRNGVDKDHSVATITLFDDTETIGIIQFYGELDPLPPPEVASDFGVRMFLHVRELPGVLDMLRNEKPVRLQTFDDPQFVRLRTALEPVGEGEPGP
;
A
#
# COMPACT_ATOMS: atom_id res chain seq x y z
N MET A 1 8.76 -10.55 11.94
CA MET A 1 7.61 -9.98 12.66
C MET A 1 6.81 -9.14 11.67
N ALA A 2 5.51 -8.95 11.90
CA ALA A 2 4.68 -8.14 11.02
C ALA A 2 4.07 -6.96 11.80
N THR A 3 4.20 -5.77 11.24
CA THR A 3 3.65 -4.53 11.81
C THR A 3 2.38 -4.18 11.03
N ASN A 4 1.32 -3.79 11.74
CA ASN A 4 0.05 -3.40 11.13
C ASN A 4 -0.32 -2.01 11.63
N VAL A 5 -0.56 -1.08 10.69
CA VAL A 5 -1.01 0.28 10.99
C VAL A 5 -2.35 0.50 10.30
N GLU A 6 -3.33 1.03 11.02
CA GLU A 6 -4.64 1.34 10.46
C GLU A 6 -4.59 2.60 9.59
N ILE A 7 -5.18 2.51 8.40
CA ILE A 7 -5.29 3.63 7.47
C ILE A 7 -6.57 4.38 7.82
N LYS A 8 -6.42 5.59 8.36
CA LYS A 8 -7.55 6.41 8.80
C LYS A 8 -7.98 7.41 7.75
N ARG A 9 -7.04 7.90 6.94
CA ARG A 9 -7.28 8.84 5.85
C ARG A 9 -6.40 8.50 4.66
N TYR A 10 -6.87 8.87 3.47
CA TYR A 10 -6.06 8.83 2.27
C TYR A 10 -6.29 10.09 1.43
N ALA A 11 -5.32 10.44 0.61
CA ALA A 11 -5.43 11.44 -0.44
C ALA A 11 -4.91 10.81 -1.74
N TYR A 12 -5.43 11.26 -2.89
CA TYR A 12 -4.94 10.77 -4.17
C TYR A 12 -4.91 11.89 -5.20
N HIS A 13 -4.00 11.78 -6.15
CA HIS A 13 -3.91 12.68 -7.29
C HIS A 13 -3.50 11.94 -8.55
N PHE A 14 -3.79 12.57 -9.68
CA PHE A 14 -3.38 12.14 -11.00
C PHE A 14 -2.40 13.15 -11.57
N TRP A 15 -1.40 12.66 -12.27
CA TRP A 15 -0.51 13.51 -13.05
C TRP A 15 -1.02 13.64 -14.48
N SER A 16 -1.15 14.87 -14.97
CA SER A 16 -1.41 15.11 -16.39
C SER A 16 -0.21 14.67 -17.23
N SER A 17 -0.47 13.93 -18.31
CA SER A 17 0.51 13.57 -19.34
C SER A 17 1.66 12.66 -18.91
N ARG A 18 1.62 12.06 -17.70
CA ARG A 18 2.52 10.96 -17.34
C ARG A 18 1.96 9.64 -17.87
N ASN A 19 2.85 8.87 -18.47
CA ASN A 19 2.56 7.58 -19.09
C ASN A 19 3.03 6.37 -18.26
N GLY A 20 3.66 6.59 -17.10
CA GLY A 20 3.96 5.48 -16.17
C GLY A 20 5.17 4.62 -16.53
N VAL A 21 6.06 5.06 -17.42
CA VAL A 21 7.10 4.20 -18.05
C VAL A 21 8.42 4.13 -17.28
N ASP A 22 8.64 5.00 -16.30
CA ASP A 22 9.81 4.92 -15.44
C ASP A 22 9.42 5.18 -13.98
N LYS A 23 10.30 4.73 -13.06
CA LYS A 23 10.08 4.73 -11.61
C LYS A 23 9.71 6.10 -11.03
N ASP A 24 10.04 7.21 -11.70
CA ASP A 24 9.80 8.56 -11.19
C ASP A 24 8.53 9.20 -11.80
N HIS A 25 7.95 8.58 -12.83
CA HIS A 25 6.80 9.07 -13.59
C HIS A 25 5.50 8.25 -13.38
N SER A 26 5.12 8.00 -12.12
CA SER A 26 3.83 7.40 -11.81
C SER A 26 2.64 8.19 -12.40
N VAL A 27 1.59 7.48 -12.83
CA VAL A 27 0.35 8.03 -13.41
C VAL A 27 -0.55 8.60 -12.32
N ALA A 28 -0.67 7.86 -11.22
CA ALA A 28 -1.43 8.24 -10.05
C ALA A 28 -0.64 7.94 -8.79
N THR A 29 -0.96 8.66 -7.71
CA THR A 29 -0.40 8.40 -6.39
C THR A 29 -1.51 8.48 -5.35
N ILE A 30 -1.51 7.53 -4.43
CA ILE A 30 -2.32 7.55 -3.21
C ILE A 30 -1.38 7.71 -2.03
N THR A 31 -1.61 8.70 -1.17
CA THR A 31 -0.94 8.85 0.12
C THR A 31 -1.85 8.32 1.21
N LEU A 32 -1.32 7.46 2.07
CA LEU A 32 -1.99 6.83 3.19
C LEU A 32 -1.55 7.51 4.48
N PHE A 33 -2.52 7.82 5.33
CA PHE A 33 -2.29 8.47 6.60
C PHE A 33 -2.89 7.65 7.74
N ASP A 34 -2.21 7.70 8.88
CA ASP A 34 -2.88 7.50 10.15
C ASP A 34 -3.65 8.79 10.53
N ASP A 35 -3.70 9.17 11.81
CA ASP A 35 -4.34 10.42 12.23
C ASP A 35 -3.68 11.64 11.56
N THR A 36 -2.35 11.72 11.56
CA THR A 36 -1.61 12.91 11.10
C THR A 36 -0.36 12.59 10.27
N GLU A 37 0.22 11.42 10.46
CA GLU A 37 1.47 11.01 9.84
C GLU A 37 1.21 10.29 8.52
N THR A 38 2.17 10.43 7.60
CA THR A 38 2.16 9.66 6.36
C THR A 38 2.75 8.30 6.67
N ILE A 39 1.94 7.26 6.52
CA ILE A 39 2.34 5.88 6.82
C ILE A 39 2.64 5.08 5.55
N GLY A 40 2.19 5.56 4.39
CA GLY A 40 2.54 4.95 3.13
C GLY A 40 2.15 5.76 1.89
N ILE A 41 2.72 5.36 0.76
CA ILE A 41 2.45 5.89 -0.56
C ILE A 41 2.25 4.71 -1.51
N ILE A 42 1.26 4.79 -2.39
CA ILE A 42 1.03 3.82 -3.47
C ILE A 42 1.16 4.57 -4.79
N GLN A 43 2.11 4.17 -5.62
CA GLN A 43 2.33 4.74 -6.94
C GLN A 43 1.89 3.77 -8.02
N PHE A 44 1.18 4.29 -9.01
CA PHE A 44 0.57 3.50 -10.08
C PHE A 44 1.28 3.74 -11.40
N TYR A 45 1.67 2.67 -12.11
CA TYR A 45 2.44 2.69 -13.35
C TYR A 45 1.69 2.03 -14.51
N GLY A 46 2.24 2.14 -15.72
CA GLY A 46 1.69 1.49 -16.91
C GLY A 46 1.64 -0.03 -16.76
N GLU A 47 0.74 -0.68 -17.51
CA GLU A 47 0.48 -2.13 -17.41
C GLU A 47 1.67 -3.01 -17.83
N LEU A 48 2.55 -2.49 -18.68
CA LEU A 48 3.65 -3.26 -19.27
C LEU A 48 5.00 -2.98 -18.61
N ASP A 49 5.03 -2.03 -17.65
CA ASP A 49 6.26 -1.56 -17.04
C ASP A 49 6.64 -2.43 -15.84
N PRO A 50 7.90 -2.89 -15.73
CA PRO A 50 8.33 -3.65 -14.57
C PRO A 50 8.24 -2.78 -13.32
N LEU A 51 7.56 -3.29 -12.29
CA LEU A 51 7.44 -2.61 -11.01
C LEU A 51 8.68 -2.86 -10.16
N PRO A 52 9.28 -1.81 -9.55
CA PRO A 52 10.34 -2.01 -8.57
C PRO A 52 9.79 -2.66 -7.29
N PRO A 53 10.66 -3.24 -6.44
CA PRO A 53 10.25 -3.69 -5.12
C PRO A 53 9.77 -2.50 -4.27
N PRO A 54 8.91 -2.73 -3.26
CA PRO A 54 8.53 -1.68 -2.33
C PRO A 54 9.74 -1.08 -1.60
N GLU A 55 9.64 0.20 -1.27
CA GLU A 55 10.69 0.95 -0.56
C GLU A 55 10.21 1.33 0.84
N VAL A 56 11.06 1.18 1.85
CA VAL A 56 10.77 1.63 3.22
C VAL A 56 11.63 2.85 3.51
N ALA A 57 11.01 3.93 3.99
CA ALA A 57 11.70 5.17 4.32
C ALA A 57 11.07 5.84 5.55
N SER A 58 11.89 6.57 6.31
CA SER A 58 11.47 7.19 7.57
C SER A 58 10.51 8.36 7.41
N ASP A 59 10.46 8.97 6.22
CA ASP A 59 9.68 10.17 5.91
C ASP A 59 8.25 9.87 5.46
N PHE A 60 8.02 8.73 4.80
CA PHE A 60 6.69 8.33 4.31
C PHE A 60 6.26 6.91 4.68
N GLY A 61 7.00 6.23 5.56
CA GLY A 61 6.76 4.86 5.96
C GLY A 61 7.14 3.88 4.84
N VAL A 62 6.20 3.58 3.96
CA VAL A 62 6.43 2.63 2.85
C VAL A 62 5.91 3.15 1.52
N ARG A 63 6.61 2.84 0.44
CA ARG A 63 6.19 3.12 -0.92
C ARG A 63 5.95 1.80 -1.64
N MET A 64 4.72 1.64 -2.10
CA MET A 64 4.27 0.50 -2.89
C MET A 64 4.14 0.91 -4.36
N PHE A 65 4.45 -0.01 -5.25
CA PHE A 65 4.35 0.19 -6.69
C PHE A 65 3.34 -0.82 -7.23
N LEU A 66 2.31 -0.35 -7.93
CA LEU A 66 1.25 -1.17 -8.51
C LEU A 66 1.00 -0.76 -9.97
N HIS A 67 0.35 -1.63 -10.74
CA HIS A 67 -0.15 -1.27 -12.06
C HIS A 67 -1.45 -0.46 -11.94
N VAL A 68 -1.68 0.43 -12.90
CA VAL A 68 -2.85 1.32 -12.91
C VAL A 68 -4.18 0.57 -12.92
N ARG A 69 -4.26 -0.66 -13.46
CA ARG A 69 -5.46 -1.49 -13.37
C ARG A 69 -5.91 -1.81 -11.94
N GLU A 70 -5.00 -1.78 -10.96
CA GLU A 70 -5.30 -2.07 -9.56
C GLU A 70 -5.92 -0.86 -8.86
N LEU A 71 -5.80 0.34 -9.44
CA LEU A 71 -6.27 1.59 -8.84
C LEU A 71 -7.75 1.58 -8.44
N PRO A 72 -8.69 1.11 -9.29
CA PRO A 72 -10.10 1.03 -8.91
C PRO A 72 -10.33 0.13 -7.69
N GLY A 73 -9.66 -1.03 -7.64
CA GLY A 73 -9.78 -1.97 -6.52
C GLY A 73 -9.20 -1.42 -5.21
N VAL A 74 -8.06 -0.72 -5.28
CA VAL A 74 -7.46 -0.05 -4.12
C VAL A 74 -8.37 1.08 -3.61
N LEU A 75 -8.90 1.92 -4.50
CA LEU A 75 -9.81 3.00 -4.10
C LEU A 75 -11.13 2.46 -3.54
N ASP A 76 -11.67 1.39 -4.11
CA ASP A 76 -12.89 0.73 -3.62
C ASP A 76 -12.68 0.19 -2.20
N MET A 77 -11.58 -0.55 -1.98
CA MET A 77 -11.18 -1.03 -0.66
C MET A 77 -11.07 0.13 0.34
N LEU A 78 -10.34 1.20 0.00
CA LEU A 78 -10.14 2.34 0.91
C LEU A 78 -11.43 3.12 1.22
N ARG A 79 -12.43 3.08 0.34
CA ARG A 79 -13.72 3.78 0.51
C ARG A 79 -14.71 2.97 1.32
N ASN A 80 -14.81 1.68 1.02
CA ASN A 80 -15.95 0.85 1.39
C ASN A 80 -15.60 -0.16 2.49
N GLU A 81 -14.33 -0.58 2.59
CA GLU A 81 -13.90 -1.53 3.60
C GLU A 81 -13.37 -0.78 4.83
N LYS A 82 -13.80 -1.20 6.02
CA LYS A 82 -13.27 -0.67 7.28
C LYS A 82 -13.20 -1.77 8.35
N PRO A 83 -12.07 -1.91 9.05
CA PRO A 83 -10.82 -1.14 8.91
C PRO A 83 -9.94 -1.64 7.74
N VAL A 84 -9.24 -0.73 7.05
CA VAL A 84 -8.12 -1.09 6.16
C VAL A 84 -6.81 -0.85 6.87
N ARG A 85 -5.87 -1.79 6.76
CA ARG A 85 -4.55 -1.71 7.39
C ARG A 85 -3.45 -1.84 6.36
N LEU A 86 -2.39 -1.06 6.56
CA LEU A 86 -1.11 -1.25 5.93
C LEU A 86 -0.31 -2.24 6.78
N GLN A 87 0.15 -3.33 6.15
CA GLN A 87 0.98 -4.33 6.81
C GLN A 87 2.37 -4.35 6.18
N THR A 88 3.38 -4.21 7.05
CA THR A 88 4.80 -4.35 6.71
C THR A 88 5.39 -5.54 7.46
N PHE A 89 6.46 -6.10 6.92
CA PHE A 89 7.16 -7.26 7.50
C PHE A 89 8.64 -6.91 7.68
N ASP A 90 9.37 -7.73 8.47
CA ASP A 90 10.82 -7.59 8.62
C ASP A 90 11.54 -7.68 7.26
N ASP A 91 11.00 -8.49 6.34
CA ASP A 91 11.41 -8.47 4.95
C ASP A 91 10.66 -7.33 4.23
N PRO A 92 11.37 -6.28 3.82
CA PRO A 92 10.76 -5.10 3.21
C PRO A 92 10.12 -5.40 1.86
N GLN A 93 10.42 -6.54 1.21
CA GLN A 93 9.78 -6.95 -0.04
C GLN A 93 8.31 -7.32 0.14
N PHE A 94 7.90 -7.62 1.37
CA PHE A 94 6.52 -7.96 1.69
C PHE A 94 5.83 -6.75 2.32
N VAL A 95 4.95 -6.13 1.54
CA VAL A 95 4.09 -5.02 1.98
C VAL A 95 2.72 -5.22 1.36
N ARG A 96 1.65 -5.08 2.15
CA ARG A 96 0.28 -5.27 1.62
C ARG A 96 -0.75 -4.38 2.32
N LEU A 97 -1.83 -4.11 1.59
CA LEU A 97 -3.09 -3.62 2.15
C LEU A 97 -3.96 -4.82 2.55
N ARG A 98 -4.74 -4.66 3.61
CA ARG A 98 -5.64 -5.72 4.09
C ARG A 98 -6.82 -5.18 4.88
N THR A 99 -7.89 -5.96 4.96
CA THR A 99 -9.11 -5.62 5.70
C THR A 99 -9.31 -6.44 6.99
N ALA A 100 -8.93 -7.73 6.98
CA ALA A 100 -8.97 -8.60 8.15
C ALA A 100 -7.68 -8.49 9.00
N LEU A 101 -7.69 -8.93 10.26
CA LEU A 101 -6.49 -9.35 10.99
C LEU A 101 -6.25 -10.85 10.74
N GLU A 102 -5.00 -11.33 10.79
CA GLU A 102 -4.77 -12.77 10.64
C GLU A 102 -5.38 -13.38 11.90
N PRO A 103 -6.13 -14.51 11.80
CA PRO A 103 -6.45 -15.25 13.00
C PRO A 103 -5.10 -15.55 13.66
N VAL A 104 -4.86 -14.99 14.84
CA VAL A 104 -3.80 -15.46 15.72
C VAL A 104 -4.05 -16.96 15.82
N GLY A 105 -3.14 -17.76 15.25
CA GLY A 105 -3.29 -19.21 15.24
C GLY A 105 -3.66 -19.63 16.66
N GLU A 106 -4.80 -20.30 16.80
CA GLU A 106 -5.06 -21.04 18.02
C GLU A 106 -3.81 -21.88 18.24
N GLY A 107 -3.09 -21.59 19.33
CA GLY A 107 -1.89 -22.34 19.67
C GLY A 107 -2.25 -23.81 19.58
N GLU A 108 -1.50 -24.58 18.81
CA GLU A 108 -1.64 -26.03 18.82
C GLU A 108 -1.69 -26.48 20.29
N PRO A 109 -2.77 -27.14 20.75
CA PRO A 109 -2.65 -27.91 21.97
C PRO A 109 -1.65 -29.00 21.62
N GLY A 110 -0.40 -28.79 22.02
CA GLY A 110 0.65 -29.80 21.93
C GLY A 110 0.17 -31.10 22.58
N PRO A 111 0.64 -32.26 22.08
CA PRO A 111 0.21 -33.58 22.52
C PRO A 111 0.47 -33.85 24.01
#